data_AF-A0A662F968-F1
#
_entry.id   AF-A0A662F968-F1
#
_cell.length_a   1.000
_cell.length_b   1.000
_cell.length_c   1.000
_cell.angle_alpha   90.00
_cell.angle_beta   90.00
_cell.angle_gamma   90.00
#
_symmetry.space_group_name_H-M   'P 1'
#
loop_
_entity.id
_entity.type
_entity.pdbx_description
1 polymer ?
#
loop_
_entity_poly.entity_id
_entity_poly.type
_entity_poly.pdbx_seq_one_letter_code
_entity_poly.pdbx_strand_id
1 'polypeptide(L)' 'MRIFYGSMEGGQKNKERLVVCPDCGSTDLAWRNGEQYCKHCGLVIE' A
#
# COMPACT_ATOMS: atom_id res chain seq x y z
N MET A 1 43.02 16.00 10.75
CA MET A 1 41.71 15.49 11.18
C MET A 1 40.73 15.70 10.01
N ARG A 2 40.41 14.67 9.22
CA ARG A 2 39.47 14.79 8.09
C ARG A 2 38.06 14.53 8.61
N ILE A 3 37.25 15.57 8.74
CA ILE A 3 35.83 15.40 9.08
C ILE A 3 35.06 15.01 7.81
N PHE A 4 34.40 13.86 7.87
CA PHE A 4 33.57 13.31 6.81
C PHE A 4 32.19 13.98 6.85
N TYR A 5 31.85 14.72 5.79
CA TYR A 5 30.51 15.22 5.54
C TYR A 5 29.66 14.03 5.04
N GLY A 6 28.88 13.41 5.93
CA GLY A 6 27.98 12.29 5.61
C GLY A 6 26.53 12.76 5.58
N SER A 7 26.03 13.03 4.38
CA SER A 7 24.63 13.30 4.05
C SER A 7 23.69 12.20 4.53
N MET A 8 22.53 12.56 5.09
CA MET A 8 21.40 11.64 5.24
C MET A 8 20.14 12.33 4.71
N GLU A 9 19.85 12.05 3.44
CA GLU A 9 18.62 12.41 2.75
C GLU A 9 17.47 11.64 3.39
N GLY A 10 16.58 12.38 4.08
CA GLY A 10 15.38 11.84 4.71
C GLY A 10 14.39 11.35 3.65
N GLY A 11 14.42 10.06 3.35
CA GLY A 11 13.45 9.41 2.48
C GLY A 11 12.04 9.51 3.04
N GLN A 12 11.20 10.30 2.39
CA GLN A 12 9.77 10.40 2.65
C GLN A 12 9.12 9.05 2.37
N LYS A 13 8.75 8.31 3.42
CA LYS A 13 8.01 7.06 3.29
C LYS A 13 6.57 7.42 2.97
N ASN A 14 6.23 7.42 1.69
CA ASN A 14 4.86 7.53 1.21
C ASN A 14 4.03 6.46 1.94
N LYS A 15 3.09 6.87 2.79
CA LYS A 15 2.06 5.99 3.34
C LYS A 15 1.07 5.72 2.21
N GLU A 16 1.48 4.87 1.28
CA GLU A 16 0.56 4.22 0.37
C GLU A 16 -0.46 3.48 1.25
N ARG A 17 -1.69 3.99 1.27
CA ARG A 17 -2.80 3.42 2.02
C ARG A 17 -3.09 2.08 1.36
N LEU A 18 -2.39 1.03 1.79
CA LEU A 18 -2.63 -0.35 1.37
C LEU A 18 -4.05 -0.68 1.76
N VAL A 19 -4.96 -0.66 0.78
CA VAL A 19 -6.30 -1.18 0.94
C VAL A 19 -6.13 -2.69 0.95
N VAL A 20 -6.36 -3.28 2.11
CA VAL A 20 -6.27 -4.71 2.32
C VAL A 20 -7.68 -5.23 2.53
N CYS A 21 -8.01 -6.37 1.92
CA CYS A 21 -9.28 -7.02 2.20
C CYS A 21 -9.33 -7.46 3.66
N PRO A 22 -10.33 -7.06 4.47
CA PRO A 22 -10.42 -7.45 5.88
C PRO A 22 -10.73 -8.94 6.06
N ASP A 23 -11.30 -9.59 5.05
CA ASP A 23 -11.76 -10.98 5.13
C ASP A 23 -10.62 -11.97 4.87
N CYS A 24 -9.84 -11.73 3.80
CA CYS A 24 -8.75 -12.63 3.41
C CYS A 24 -7.34 -12.02 3.55
N GLY A 25 -7.20 -10.75 3.93
CA GLY A 25 -5.89 -10.09 4.06
C GLY A 25 -5.15 -9.85 2.74
N SER A 26 -5.80 -10.11 1.59
CA SER A 26 -5.21 -9.86 0.27
C SER A 26 -5.24 -8.37 -0.06
N THR A 27 -4.13 -7.90 -0.62
CA THR A 27 -4.01 -6.58 -1.26
C THR A 27 -4.40 -6.60 -2.73
N ASP A 28 -4.73 -7.78 -3.27
CA ASP A 28 -5.15 -7.96 -4.65
C ASP A 28 -6.65 -7.67 -4.79
N LEU A 29 -6.92 -6.42 -5.16
CA LEU A 29 -8.25 -5.85 -5.33
C LEU A 29 -8.45 -5.47 -6.79
N ALA A 30 -9.66 -5.62 -7.30
CA ALA A 30 -10.07 -5.14 -8.62
C ALA A 30 -11.28 -4.24 -8.52
N TRP A 31 -11.49 -3.45 -9.56
CA TRP A 31 -12.70 -2.66 -9.74
C TRP A 31 -13.66 -3.35 -10.70
N ARG A 32 -14.94 -3.45 -10.32
CA ARG A 32 -16.04 -3.90 -11.18
C ARG A 32 -17.19 -2.91 -11.02
N ASN A 33 -17.69 -2.35 -12.13
CA ASN A 33 -18.81 -1.40 -12.11
C ASN A 33 -18.62 -0.17 -11.18
N GLY A 34 -17.39 0.21 -10.86
CA GLY A 34 -17.10 1.31 -9.93
C GLY A 34 -17.02 0.88 -8.46
N GLU A 35 -17.27 -0.40 -8.16
CA GLU A 35 -17.10 -0.99 -6.83
C GLU A 35 -15.77 -1.75 -6.75
N GLN A 36 -15.08 -1.65 -5.62
CA GLN A 36 -13.83 -2.34 -5.37
C GLN A 36 -14.11 -3.68 -4.72
N TYR A 37 -13.65 -4.77 -5.34
CA TYR A 37 -13.81 -6.11 -4.81
C TYR A 37 -12.46 -6.83 -4.71
N CYS A 38 -12.33 -7.72 -3.74
CA CYS A 38 -11.17 -8.58 -3.63
C CYS A 38 -11.25 -9.73 -4.64
N LYS A 39 -10.22 -9.94 -5.46
CA LYS A 39 -10.21 -11.08 -6.40
C LYS A 39 -10.06 -12.44 -5.73
N HIS A 40 -9.49 -12.46 -4.53
CA HIS A 40 -9.25 -13.70 -3.78
C HIS A 40 -10.51 -14.22 -3.11
N CYS A 41 -11.20 -13.36 -2.36
CA CYS A 41 -12.37 -13.75 -1.59
C CYS A 41 -13.70 -13.30 -2.22
N GLY A 42 -13.68 -12.43 -3.25
CA GLY A 42 -14.88 -11.92 -3.91
C GLY A 42 -15.64 -10.85 -3.11
N LEU A 43 -15.13 -10.47 -1.94
CA LEU A 43 -15.75 -9.48 -1.06
C LEU A 43 -15.68 -8.08 -1.69
N VAL A 44 -16.82 -7.38 -1.74
CA VAL A 44 -16.88 -5.95 -2.10
C VAL A 44 -16.44 -5.12 -0.88
N ILE A 45 -15.51 -4.20 -1.10
CA ILE A 45 -14.87 -3.35 -0.08
C ILE A 45 -15.45 -1.92 -0.13
N GLU A 46 -15.60 -1.36 -1.33
CA GLU A 46 -16.24 -0.04 -1.59
C GLU A 46 -17.27 -0.15 -2.69
#